data_AF-A0A536T5D8-F1
#
_entry.id   AF-A0A536T5D8-F1
#
_cell.length_a   1.000
_cell.length_b   1.000
_cell.length_c   1.000
_cell.angle_alpha   90.00
_cell.angle_beta   90.00
_cell.angle_gamma   90.00
#
_symmetry.space_group_name_H-M   'P 1'
#
loop_
_entity.id
_entity.type
_entity.pdbx_description
1 polymer ?
#
loop_
_entity_poly.entity_id
_entity_poly.type
_entity_poly.pdbx_seq_one_letter_code
_entity_poly.pdbx_strand_id
1 'polypeptide(L)'
;MFIDHELGDGVHYAYQFRGDGALTGFAMGKEIHGTWRLDGNEFCWMQRKFTAVEECFEVERRGNQIRFLRDGYEALSGNLSPIKAQVPTRVPR
;
A
#
# COMPACT_ATOMS: atom_id res chain seq x y z
N MET A 1 6.98 -9.58 2.06
CA MET A 1 6.23 -9.67 0.78
C MET A 1 5.88 -8.28 0.23
N PHE A 2 5.35 -7.38 1.05
CA PHE A 2 4.99 -6.02 0.63
C PHE A 2 6.11 -4.99 0.74
N ILE A 3 7.19 -5.32 1.44
CA ILE A 3 8.35 -4.44 1.64
C ILE A 3 8.88 -3.94 0.29
N ASP A 4 8.93 -2.63 0.15
CA ASP A 4 9.39 -1.90 -1.02
C ASP A 4 8.61 -2.21 -2.30
N HIS A 5 7.30 -2.44 -2.15
CA HIS A 5 6.37 -2.63 -3.26
C HIS A 5 5.26 -1.58 -3.31
N GLU A 6 4.78 -1.32 -4.51
CA GLU A 6 3.61 -0.52 -4.83
C GLU A 6 2.45 -1.43 -5.21
N LEU A 7 1.29 -1.20 -4.61
CA LEU A 7 0.01 -1.78 -4.98
C LEU A 7 -0.84 -0.72 -5.69
N GLY A 8 -1.20 -0.96 -6.94
CA GLY A 8 -2.06 -0.06 -7.68
C GLY A 8 -2.97 -0.81 -8.66
N ASP A 9 -4.09 -0.17 -8.99
CA ASP A 9 -5.01 -0.63 -10.05
C ASP A 9 -4.74 0.04 -11.40
N GLY A 10 -3.77 0.97 -11.44
CA GLY A 10 -3.34 1.70 -12.62
C GLY A 10 -4.20 2.93 -12.95
N VAL A 11 -5.23 3.23 -12.16
CA VAL A 11 -6.17 4.32 -12.44
C VAL A 11 -6.51 5.13 -11.20
N HIS A 12 -6.97 4.48 -10.13
CA HIS A 12 -7.56 5.15 -8.97
C HIS A 12 -6.57 5.33 -7.83
N TYR A 13 -5.65 4.40 -7.64
CA TYR A 13 -4.71 4.47 -6.52
C TYR A 13 -3.37 3.79 -6.81
N ALA A 14 -2.36 4.24 -6.07
CA ALA A 14 -1.02 3.66 -6.03
C ALA A 14 -0.48 3.79 -4.60
N TYR A 15 -0.43 2.69 -3.86
CA TYR A 15 0.00 2.60 -2.48
C TYR A 15 1.39 2.00 -2.38
N GLN A 16 2.32 2.74 -1.79
CA GLN A 16 3.70 2.33 -1.61
C GLN A 16 3.94 1.91 -0.16
N PHE A 17 4.38 0.66 0.02
CA PHE A 17 4.66 0.03 1.29
C PHE A 17 6.18 -0.07 1.49
N ARG A 18 6.75 0.85 2.27
CA ARG A 18 8.20 0.91 2.49
C ARG A 18 8.65 -0.01 3.61
N GLY A 19 9.89 -0.52 3.54
CA GLY A 19 10.44 -1.43 4.54
C GLY A 19 10.57 -0.89 5.97
N ASP A 20 10.51 0.43 6.14
CA ASP A 20 10.46 1.11 7.45
C ASP A 20 9.05 1.15 8.07
N GLY A 21 8.06 0.53 7.42
CA GLY A 21 6.66 0.53 7.85
C GLY A 21 5.88 1.77 7.40
N ALA A 22 6.46 2.64 6.57
CA ALA A 22 5.74 3.80 6.04
C ALA A 22 4.81 3.40 4.87
N LEU A 23 3.59 3.91 4.92
CA LEU A 23 2.63 3.88 3.81
C LEU A 23 2.58 5.28 3.19
N THR A 24 2.83 5.35 1.89
CA THR A 24 2.74 6.60 1.11
C THR A 24 2.05 6.34 -0.22
N GLY A 25 1.60 7.38 -0.92
CA GLY A 25 1.07 7.22 -2.28
C GLY A 25 -0.10 8.12 -2.58
N PHE A 26 -0.94 7.70 -3.52
CA PHE A 26 -2.11 8.45 -3.97
C PHE A 26 -3.35 7.57 -3.98
N ALA A 27 -4.48 8.14 -3.58
CA ALA A 27 -5.80 7.53 -3.71
C ALA A 27 -6.79 8.58 -4.22
N MET A 28 -7.46 8.30 -5.33
CA MET A 28 -8.42 9.20 -5.97
C MET A 28 -7.86 10.62 -6.18
N GLY A 29 -6.60 10.71 -6.59
CA GLY A 29 -5.88 11.98 -6.81
C GLY A 29 -5.43 12.71 -5.54
N LYS A 30 -5.58 12.12 -4.35
CA LYS A 30 -5.12 12.72 -3.08
C LYS A 30 -3.91 11.97 -2.55
N GLU A 31 -2.90 12.71 -2.10
CA GLU A 31 -1.77 12.14 -1.37
C GLU A 31 -2.22 11.50 -0.06
N ILE A 32 -1.71 10.30 0.20
CA ILE A 32 -1.93 9.57 1.44
C ILE A 32 -0.58 9.33 2.14
N HIS A 33 -0.62 9.43 3.46
CA HIS A 33 0.49 9.09 4.34
C HIS A 33 -0.03 8.28 5.51
N GLY A 34 0.76 7.32 5.94
CA GLY A 34 0.33 6.34 6.91
C GLY A 34 1.44 5.43 7.38
N THR A 35 1.04 4.40 8.10
CA THR A 35 1.90 3.28 8.46
C THR A 35 1.27 1.98 8.01
N TRP A 36 2.07 0.96 7.82
CA TRP A 36 1.62 -0.40 7.57
C TRP A 36 2.47 -1.39 8.37
N ARG A 37 1.86 -2.53 8.71
CA ARG A 37 2.53 -3.66 9.35
C ARG A 37 1.86 -4.95 8.92
N LEU A 38 2.58 -6.05 9.09
CA LEU A 38 2.01 -7.39 9.03
C LEU A 38 1.77 -7.87 10.46
N ASP A 39 0.60 -8.44 10.71
CA ASP A 39 0.25 -9.07 11.98
C ASP A 39 -0.23 -10.49 11.70
N GLY A 40 0.66 -11.47 11.88
CA GLY A 40 0.41 -12.85 11.42
C GLY A 40 0.17 -12.91 9.91
N ASN A 41 -1.06 -13.26 9.51
CA ASN A 41 -1.49 -13.34 8.12
C ASN A 41 -2.26 -12.10 7.65
N GLU A 42 -2.45 -11.12 8.53
CA GLU A 42 -3.19 -9.91 8.24
C GLU A 42 -2.25 -8.78 7.83
N PHE A 43 -2.71 -7.98 6.88
CA PHE A 43 -2.08 -6.75 6.47
C PHE A 43 -2.82 -5.60 7.11
N CYS A 44 -2.15 -4.92 8.04
CA CYS A 44 -2.74 -3.80 8.77
C CYS A 44 -2.13 -2.49 8.27
N TRP A 45 -2.97 -1.50 7.98
CA TRP A 45 -2.52 -0.16 7.64
C TRP A 45 -3.26 0.90 8.44
N MET A 46 -2.71 2.11 8.46
CA MET A 46 -3.36 3.26 9.09
C MET A 46 -3.07 4.51 8.25
N GLN A 47 -4.12 5.19 7.80
CA GLN A 47 -4.00 6.47 7.11
C GLN A 47 -4.06 7.62 8.12
N ARG A 48 -3.05 8.50 8.13
CA ARG A 48 -2.92 9.60 9.11
C ARG A 48 -4.00 10.67 9.00
N LYS A 49 -4.63 10.85 7.82
CA LYS A 49 -5.44 12.05 7.53
C LYS A 49 -6.97 11.85 7.58
N PHE A 50 -7.46 10.60 7.49
CA PHE A 50 -8.90 10.37 7.31
C PHE A 50 -9.59 9.73 8.50
N THR A 51 -8.98 8.75 9.16
CA THR A 51 -9.67 8.03 10.25
C THR A 51 -8.78 7.66 11.43
N ALA A 52 -7.45 7.63 11.31
CA ALA A 52 -6.52 7.14 12.34
C ALA A 52 -6.93 5.77 12.95
N VAL A 53 -7.81 5.03 12.26
CA VAL A 53 -8.21 3.68 12.61
C VAL A 53 -7.28 2.77 11.83
N GLU A 54 -6.65 1.85 12.55
CA GLU A 54 -5.93 0.75 11.92
C GLU A 54 -6.94 -0.19 11.27
N GLU A 55 -6.76 -0.46 9.98
CA GLU A 55 -7.57 -1.42 9.24
C GLU A 55 -6.70 -2.61 8.88
N CYS A 56 -7.14 -3.79 9.28
CA CYS A 56 -6.49 -5.06 8.98
C CYS A 56 -7.29 -5.82 7.94
N PHE A 57 -6.57 -6.46 7.01
CA PHE A 57 -7.13 -7.21 5.91
C PHE A 57 -6.48 -8.57 5.80
N GLU A 58 -7.30 -9.57 5.46
CA GLU A 58 -6.79 -10.83 4.95
C GLU A 58 -6.22 -10.61 3.54
N VAL A 59 -5.09 -11.25 3.25
CA VAL A 59 -4.39 -11.09 1.99
C VAL A 59 -4.48 -12.35 1.14
N GLU A 60 -5.08 -12.24 -0.04
CA GLU A 60 -4.97 -13.25 -1.08
C GLU A 60 -4.03 -12.80 -2.19
N ARG A 61 -3.10 -13.68 -2.57
CA ARG A 61 -2.15 -13.46 -3.67
C ARG A 61 -2.39 -14.45 -4.80
N ARG A 62 -2.53 -13.94 -6.02
CA ARG A 62 -2.46 -14.73 -7.25
C ARG A 62 -1.45 -14.13 -8.22
N GLY A 63 -0.24 -14.67 -8.24
CA GLY A 63 0.87 -14.10 -9.00
C GLY A 63 1.23 -12.71 -8.48
N ASN A 64 1.05 -11.67 -9.30
CA ASN A 64 1.27 -10.28 -8.90
C ASN A 64 -0.03 -9.57 -8.47
N GLN A 65 -1.19 -10.20 -8.63
CA GLN A 65 -2.44 -9.64 -8.15
C GLN A 65 -2.57 -9.89 -6.63
N ILE A 66 -2.95 -8.85 -5.91
CA ILE A 66 -3.26 -8.87 -4.48
C ILE A 66 -4.73 -8.49 -4.31
N ARG A 67 -5.41 -9.19 -3.41
CA ARG A 67 -6.74 -8.85 -2.91
C ARG A 67 -6.66 -8.71 -1.41
N PHE A 68 -7.14 -7.58 -0.91
CA PHE A 68 -7.42 -7.37 0.49
C PHE A 68 -8.88 -7.70 0.76
N LEU A 69 -9.10 -8.65 1.64
CA LEU A 69 -10.40 -9.09 2.10
C LEU A 69 -10.64 -8.58 3.52
N ARG A 70 -11.88 -8.23 3.82
CA ARG A 70 -12.34 -7.89 5.16
C ARG A 70 -13.67 -8.57 5.39
N ASP A 71 -13.75 -9.37 6.46
CA ASP A 71 -14.95 -10.16 6.78
C ASP A 71 -15.45 -11.03 5.60
N GLY A 72 -14.52 -11.54 4.78
CA GLY A 72 -14.81 -12.33 3.58
C GLY A 72 -15.19 -11.53 2.32
N TYR A 73 -15.26 -10.20 2.39
CA TYR A 73 -15.55 -9.33 1.25
C TYR A 73 -14.30 -8.65 0.71
N GLU A 74 -14.19 -8.51 -0.61
CA GLU A 74 -13.08 -7.77 -1.24
C GLU A 74 -13.21 -6.27 -0.96
N ALA A 75 -12.26 -5.73 -0.22
CA ALA A 75 -12.17 -4.30 0.09
C ALA A 75 -11.33 -3.55 -0.95
N LEU A 76 -10.25 -4.18 -1.43
CA LEU A 76 -9.33 -3.60 -2.41
C LEU A 76 -8.64 -4.71 -3.21
N SER A 77 -8.43 -4.51 -4.51
CA SER A 77 -7.60 -5.41 -5.31
C SER A 77 -6.78 -4.66 -6.35
N GLY A 78 -5.52 -5.06 -6.50
CA GLY A 78 -4.57 -4.38 -7.38
C GLY A 78 -3.37 -5.25 -7.73
N ASN A 79 -2.47 -4.69 -8.53
CA ASN A 79 -1.22 -5.35 -8.91
C ASN A 79 -0.07 -4.85 -8.03
N LEU A 80 0.70 -5.79 -7.51
CA LEU A 80 1.91 -5.55 -6.75
C LEU A 80 3.11 -5.47 -7.70
N SER A 81 3.83 -4.37 -7.62
CA SER A 81 5.07 -4.14 -8.37
C SER A 81 6.14 -3.57 -7.45
N PRO A 82 7.43 -3.78 -7.73
CA PRO A 82 8.49 -3.13 -6.95
C PRO A 82 8.35 -1.61 -7.01
N ILE A 83 8.52 -0.91 -5.89
CA ILE A 83 8.64 0.55 -5.92
C ILE A 83 9.84 0.87 -6.81
N LYS A 84 9.63 1.64 -7.87
CA LYS A 84 10.74 2.15 -8.66
C LYS A 84 11.60 2.98 -7.72
N ALA A 85 12.86 2.58 -7.53
CA ALA A 85 13.81 3.39 -6.80
C ALA A 85 13.74 4.81 -7.37
N GLN A 86 13.25 5.76 -6.58
CA GLN A 86 13.34 7.15 -6.95
C GLN A 86 14.85 7.42 -7.01
N VAL A 87 15.39 7.49 -8.23
CA VAL A 87 16.73 8.01 -8.42
C VAL A 87 16.71 9.36 -7.74
N PRO A 88 17.53 9.62 -6.70
CA PRO A 88 17.50 10.91 -6.05
C PRO A 88 17.81 11.93 -7.14
N THR A 89 16.82 12.77 -7.47
CA THR A 89 17.06 13.90 -8.35
C THR A 89 18.04 14.79 -7.62
N ARG A 90 19.34 14.62 -7.89
CA ARG A 90 20.38 15.58 -7.51
C ARG A 90 19.99 16.85 -8.23
N VAL A 91 19.34 17.76 -7.52
CA VAL A 91 19.22 19.15 -7.95
C VAL A 91 20.65 19.70 -7.99
N PRO A 92 21.21 20.03 -9.17
CA PRO A 92 22.51 20.66 -9.23
C PRO A 92 22.38 22.03 -8.55
N ARG A 93 23.29 22.30 -7.62
CA ARG A 93 23.39 23.56 -6.89
C ARG A 93 24.03 24.63 -7.76
#